data_AF-A0A815X1V8-F1
#
_entry.id   AF-A0A815X1V8-F1
#
_cell.length_a   1.000
_cell.length_b   1.000
_cell.length_c   1.000
_cell.angle_alpha   90.00
_cell.angle_beta   90.00
_cell.angle_gamma   90.00
#
_symmetry.space_group_name_H-M   'P 1'
#
loop_
_entity.id
_entity.type
_entity.pdbx_description
1 polymer ?
#
loop_
_entity_poly.entity_id
_entity_poly.type
_entity_poly.pdbx_seq_one_letter_code
_entity_poly.pdbx_strand_id
1 'polypeptide(L)'
;MCAGFVDGLKAGFNTRAAVLRLGFREMINFCRLYKKESTTDIYLESCGIADLIASALGGRNYNGAKKMAETNRSLEDIEKKDLNGQSLQGPGTAKEAYRFLEGKNLLDQFPLFRDAYLICEKKIEPKKLLDNLSNHPEYSQKQ
;
A
#
# COMPACT_ATOMS: atom_id res chain seq x y z
N MET A 1 -2.57 -3.37 -0.48
CA MET A 1 -3.72 -2.61 0.08
C MET A 1 -4.09 -1.43 -0.79
N CYS A 2 -3.21 -0.43 -0.96
CA CYS A 2 -3.54 0.85 -1.62
C CYS A 2 -4.16 0.73 -3.01
N ALA A 3 -3.70 -0.18 -3.87
CA ALA A 3 -4.33 -0.42 -5.18
C ALA A 3 -5.82 -0.81 -5.08
N GLY A 4 -6.17 -1.60 -4.08
CA GLY A 4 -7.57 -1.96 -3.81
C GLY A 4 -8.38 -0.74 -3.35
N PHE A 5 -7.85 0.07 -2.44
CA PHE A 5 -8.51 1.31 -2.02
C PHE A 5 -8.80 2.24 -3.21
N VAL A 6 -7.81 2.46 -4.09
CA VAL A 6 -7.97 3.27 -5.31
C VAL A 6 -9.07 2.76 -6.22
N ASP A 7 -9.10 1.44 -6.47
CA ASP A 7 -10.13 0.85 -7.33
C ASP A 7 -11.52 0.88 -6.68
N GLY A 8 -11.60 0.75 -5.36
CA GLY A 8 -12.87 0.89 -4.64
C GLY A 8 -13.39 2.33 -4.63
N LEU A 9 -12.50 3.31 -4.69
CA LEU A 9 -12.83 4.73 -4.89
C LEU A 9 -13.13 5.09 -6.36
N LYS A 10 -12.99 4.13 -7.29
CA LYS A 10 -13.19 4.33 -8.73
C LYS A 10 -12.33 5.45 -9.33
N ALA A 11 -11.13 5.65 -8.79
CA ALA A 11 -10.23 6.74 -9.21
C ALA A 11 -9.48 6.49 -10.53
N GLY A 12 -9.73 5.35 -11.19
CA GLY A 12 -9.27 5.06 -12.55
C GLY A 12 -7.87 4.44 -12.64
N PHE A 13 -7.54 3.94 -13.84
CA PHE A 13 -6.32 3.16 -14.08
C PHE A 13 -5.01 3.95 -13.91
N ASN A 14 -4.99 5.23 -14.27
CA ASN A 14 -3.80 6.08 -14.11
C ASN A 14 -3.44 6.29 -12.64
N THR A 15 -4.44 6.51 -11.79
CA THR A 15 -4.24 6.63 -10.34
C THR A 15 -3.71 5.34 -9.74
N ARG A 16 -4.25 4.18 -10.20
CA ARG A 16 -3.74 2.86 -9.78
C ARG A 16 -2.28 2.66 -10.19
N ALA A 17 -1.94 3.01 -11.42
CA ALA A 17 -0.56 2.92 -11.91
C ALA A 17 0.39 3.81 -11.10
N ALA A 18 -0.04 5.02 -10.73
CA ALA A 18 0.72 5.92 -9.87
C ALA A 18 0.97 5.33 -8.48
N VAL A 19 -0.07 4.74 -7.85
CA VAL A 19 0.06 4.04 -6.55
C VAL A 19 1.01 2.85 -6.65
N LEU A 20 0.95 2.06 -7.72
CA LEU A 20 1.87 0.93 -7.90
C LEU A 20 3.32 1.39 -8.04
N ARG A 21 3.56 2.40 -8.88
CA ARG A 21 4.90 2.96 -9.11
C ARG A 21 5.49 3.55 -7.82
N LEU A 22 4.71 4.34 -7.09
CA LEU A 22 5.14 4.98 -5.84
C LEU A 22 5.31 3.96 -4.72
N GLY A 23 4.38 3.01 -4.58
CA GLY A 23 4.49 1.94 -3.58
C GLY A 23 5.73 1.08 -3.82
N PHE A 24 6.06 0.80 -5.07
CA PHE A 24 7.29 0.09 -5.42
C PHE A 24 8.56 0.89 -5.07
N ARG A 25 8.53 2.23 -5.24
CA ARG A 25 9.62 3.11 -4.80
C ARG A 25 9.79 3.08 -3.28
N GLU A 26 8.68 3.15 -2.54
CA GLU A 26 8.70 2.98 -1.08
C GLU A 26 9.27 1.62 -0.66
N MET A 27 8.91 0.52 -1.34
CA MET A 27 9.48 -0.81 -1.07
C MET A 27 11.01 -0.82 -1.26
N ILE A 28 11.52 -0.25 -2.36
CA ILE A 28 12.96 -0.15 -2.62
C ILE A 28 13.65 0.66 -1.51
N ASN A 29 13.12 1.84 -1.20
CA ASN A 29 13.68 2.74 -0.20
C ASN A 29 13.65 2.11 1.20
N PHE A 30 12.59 1.36 1.53
CA PHE A 30 12.45 0.65 2.79
C PHE A 30 13.54 -0.43 2.94
N CYS A 31 13.77 -1.23 1.90
CA CYS A 31 14.85 -2.22 1.88
C CYS A 31 16.25 -1.57 2.04
N ARG A 32 16.46 -0.41 1.41
CA ARG A 32 17.71 0.36 1.50
C ARG A 32 18.01 0.91 2.89
N LEU A 33 17.03 1.02 3.77
CA LEU A 33 17.26 1.37 5.19
C LEU A 33 18.13 0.33 5.90
N TYR A 34 18.14 -0.93 5.43
CA TYR A 34 18.90 -2.03 6.01
C TYR A 34 20.12 -2.41 5.18
N LYS A 35 20.00 -2.42 3.85
CA LYS A 35 21.08 -2.81 2.94
C LYS A 35 21.24 -1.78 1.83
N LYS A 36 22.19 -0.86 2.00
CA LYS A 36 22.49 0.19 1.04
C LYS A 36 22.94 -0.35 -0.34
N GLU A 37 23.50 -1.55 -0.38
CA GLU A 37 24.08 -2.18 -1.57
C GLU A 37 23.11 -3.12 -2.32
N SER A 38 21.80 -3.05 -2.08
CA SER A 38 20.84 -3.83 -2.89
C SER A 38 20.94 -3.42 -4.36
N THR A 39 21.30 -4.35 -5.24
CA THR A 39 21.29 -4.11 -6.70
C THR A 39 19.85 -3.88 -7.16
N THR A 40 19.66 -2.96 -8.09
CA THR A 40 18.33 -2.65 -8.65
C THR A 40 17.68 -3.89 -9.28
N ASP A 41 18.49 -4.84 -9.76
CA ASP A 41 18.06 -6.03 -10.47
C ASP A 41 17.14 -6.93 -9.65
N ILE A 42 17.38 -7.09 -8.34
CA ILE A 42 16.55 -7.93 -7.46
C ILE A 42 15.09 -7.46 -7.46
N TYR A 43 14.84 -6.16 -7.62
CA TYR A 43 13.48 -5.62 -7.67
C TYR A 43 12.81 -5.86 -9.03
N LEU A 44 13.59 -6.08 -10.09
CA LEU A 44 13.09 -6.41 -11.42
C LEU A 44 12.80 -7.92 -11.58
N GLU A 45 13.32 -8.74 -10.67
CA GLU A 45 12.99 -10.16 -10.60
C GLU A 45 11.51 -10.41 -10.24
N SER A 46 11.07 -11.66 -10.42
CA SER A 46 9.68 -12.07 -10.19
C SER A 46 9.15 -11.70 -8.80
N CYS A 47 10.00 -11.80 -7.77
CA CYS A 47 9.66 -11.46 -6.39
C CYS A 47 9.47 -9.96 -6.13
N GLY A 48 9.87 -9.10 -7.06
CA GLY A 48 9.71 -7.66 -6.98
C GLY A 48 8.49 -7.18 -7.75
N ILE A 49 8.72 -6.62 -8.95
CA ILE A 49 7.67 -5.95 -9.71
C ILE A 49 6.56 -6.90 -10.21
N ALA A 50 6.89 -8.14 -10.59
CA ALA A 50 5.90 -9.06 -11.13
C ALA A 50 4.90 -9.52 -10.05
N ASP A 51 5.40 -9.92 -8.88
CA ASP A 51 4.55 -10.29 -7.74
C ASP A 51 3.72 -9.10 -7.23
N LEU A 52 4.31 -7.90 -7.20
CA LEU A 52 3.57 -6.68 -6.86
C LEU A 52 2.38 -6.46 -7.81
N ILE A 53 2.59 -6.57 -9.12
CA ILE A 53 1.53 -6.38 -10.12
C ILE A 53 0.45 -7.45 -9.96
N ALA A 54 0.82 -8.72 -9.89
CA ALA A 54 -0.13 -9.83 -9.75
C ALA A 54 -1.00 -9.66 -8.49
N SER A 55 -0.36 -9.36 -7.36
CA SER A 55 -1.04 -9.13 -6.08
C SER A 55 -1.95 -7.91 -6.09
N ALA A 56 -1.58 -6.85 -6.81
CA ALA A 56 -2.33 -5.60 -6.88
C ALA A 56 -3.50 -5.60 -7.88
N LEU A 57 -3.62 -6.62 -8.73
CA LEU A 57 -4.71 -6.73 -9.71
C LEU A 57 -5.82 -7.68 -9.29
N GLY A 58 -5.55 -8.62 -8.37
CA GLY A 58 -6.56 -9.60 -7.97
C GLY A 58 -6.27 -10.36 -6.68
N GLY A 59 -5.21 -10.00 -5.95
CA GLY A 59 -4.86 -10.66 -4.69
C GLY A 59 -5.93 -10.43 -3.61
N ARG A 60 -5.92 -11.28 -2.58
CA ARG A 60 -6.90 -11.20 -1.47
C ARG A 60 -6.84 -9.86 -0.74
N ASN A 61 -5.63 -9.36 -0.49
CA ASN A 61 -5.41 -8.02 0.07
C ASN A 61 -5.99 -6.91 -0.81
N TYR A 62 -5.89 -7.04 -2.14
CA TYR A 62 -6.51 -6.10 -3.07
C TYR A 62 -8.04 -6.16 -2.98
N ASN A 63 -8.63 -7.36 -3.04
CA ASN A 63 -10.09 -7.54 -2.98
C ASN A 63 -10.69 -7.03 -1.67
N GLY A 64 -10.05 -7.36 -0.54
CA GLY A 64 -10.47 -6.88 0.79
C GLY A 64 -10.40 -5.36 0.91
N ALA A 65 -9.30 -4.74 0.47
CA ALA A 65 -9.13 -3.30 0.47
C ALA A 65 -10.15 -2.59 -0.44
N LYS A 66 -10.40 -3.13 -1.64
CA LYS A 66 -11.40 -2.61 -2.56
C LYS A 66 -12.79 -2.61 -1.94
N LYS A 67 -13.20 -3.75 -1.37
CA LYS A 67 -14.49 -3.89 -0.70
C LYS A 67 -14.64 -2.94 0.49
N MET A 68 -13.57 -2.75 1.26
CA MET A 68 -13.53 -1.79 2.37
C MET A 68 -13.78 -0.37 1.88
N ALA A 69 -13.10 0.07 0.81
CA ALA A 69 -13.30 1.40 0.25
C ALA A 69 -14.69 1.59 -0.39
N GLU A 70 -15.28 0.54 -0.97
CA GLU A 70 -16.62 0.60 -1.57
C GLU A 70 -17.76 0.65 -0.54
N THR A 71 -17.58 -0.05 0.60
CA THR A 71 -18.70 -0.33 1.53
C THR A 71 -18.52 0.27 2.93
N ASN A 72 -17.34 0.81 3.23
CA ASN A 72 -16.94 1.29 4.57
C ASN A 72 -17.03 0.22 5.69
N ARG A 73 -17.19 -1.07 5.34
CA ARG A 73 -17.16 -2.19 6.29
C ARG A 73 -15.76 -2.38 6.88
N SER A 74 -15.66 -2.99 8.07
CA SER A 74 -14.34 -3.33 8.62
C SER A 74 -13.71 -4.49 7.83
N LEU A 75 -12.37 -4.60 7.90
CA LEU A 75 -11.68 -5.73 7.28
C LEU A 75 -12.03 -7.05 7.95
N GLU A 76 -12.27 -7.08 9.27
CA GLU A 76 -12.71 -8.32 9.94
C GLU A 76 -14.09 -8.77 9.42
N ASP A 77 -15.00 -7.83 9.19
CA ASP A 77 -16.30 -8.14 8.61
C ASP A 77 -16.15 -8.68 7.18
N ILE A 78 -15.26 -8.10 6.38
CA ILE A 78 -15.00 -8.52 4.99
C ILE A 78 -14.36 -9.91 4.95
N GLU A 79 -13.37 -10.19 5.80
CA GLU A 79 -12.74 -11.51 5.91
C GLU A 79 -13.75 -12.61 6.21
N LYS A 80 -14.63 -12.36 7.19
CA LYS A 80 -15.65 -13.33 7.62
C LYS A 80 -16.69 -13.60 6.55
N LYS A 81 -17.19 -12.56 5.89
CA LYS A 81 -18.38 -12.68 5.00
C LYS A 81 -18.02 -12.85 3.52
N ASP A 82 -16.91 -12.28 3.07
CA ASP A 82 -16.60 -12.15 1.64
C ASP A 82 -15.37 -12.99 1.24
N LEU A 83 -14.52 -13.39 2.18
CA LEU A 83 -13.28 -14.16 1.93
C LEU A 83 -13.30 -15.56 2.55
N ASN A 84 -14.48 -16.08 2.92
CA ASN A 84 -14.65 -17.41 3.52
C ASN A 84 -13.69 -17.68 4.70
N GLY A 85 -13.40 -16.66 5.52
CA GLY A 85 -12.50 -16.76 6.66
C GLY A 85 -11.01 -16.74 6.33
N GLN A 86 -10.61 -16.50 5.08
CA GLN A 86 -9.20 -16.31 4.74
C GLN A 86 -8.68 -14.98 5.27
N SER A 87 -7.58 -15.03 6.03
CA SER A 87 -6.95 -13.84 6.62
C SER A 87 -6.19 -13.01 5.57
N LEU A 88 -6.34 -11.70 5.68
CA LEU A 88 -5.57 -10.68 4.98
C LEU A 88 -4.30 -10.39 5.76
N GLN A 89 -3.15 -10.70 5.16
CA GLN A 89 -1.85 -10.38 5.77
C GLN A 89 -1.47 -8.91 5.63
N GLY A 90 -2.01 -8.22 4.61
CA GLY A 90 -1.68 -6.84 4.28
C GLY A 90 -1.86 -5.85 5.44
N PRO A 91 -2.97 -5.87 6.20
CA PRO A 91 -3.16 -5.02 7.38
C PRO A 91 -2.09 -5.24 8.46
N GLY A 92 -1.77 -6.49 8.77
CA GLY A 92 -0.74 -6.85 9.73
C GLY A 92 0.64 -6.35 9.31
N THR A 93 1.02 -6.58 8.05
CA THR A 93 2.29 -6.07 7.50
C THR A 93 2.35 -4.54 7.52
N ALA A 94 1.26 -3.86 7.17
CA ALA A 94 1.20 -2.40 7.19
C ALA A 94 1.38 -1.83 8.61
N LYS A 95 0.78 -2.48 9.62
CA LYS A 95 0.94 -2.12 11.03
C LYS A 95 2.39 -2.21 11.51
N GLU A 96 3.08 -3.29 11.16
CA GLU A 96 4.49 -3.46 11.56
C GLU A 96 5.40 -2.50 10.80
N ALA A 97 5.16 -2.27 9.51
CA ALA A 97 5.89 -1.26 8.74
C ALA A 97 5.68 0.16 9.31
N TYR A 98 4.45 0.53 9.67
CA TYR A 98 4.13 1.81 10.31
C TYR A 98 4.91 1.98 11.61
N ARG A 99 4.82 1.01 12.53
CA ARG A 99 5.50 1.05 13.83
C ARG A 99 7.01 1.20 13.68
N PHE A 100 7.59 0.46 12.75
CA PHE A 100 9.03 0.54 12.47
C PHE A 100 9.44 1.93 11.98
N LEU A 101 8.70 2.50 11.04
CA LEU A 101 8.97 3.82 10.48
C LEU A 101 8.73 4.95 11.49
N GLU A 102 7.69 4.80 12.32
CA GLU A 102 7.39 5.69 13.44
C GLU A 102 8.56 5.74 14.43
N GLY A 103 9.07 4.58 14.85
CA GLY A 103 10.23 4.48 15.74
C GLY A 103 11.52 5.09 15.17
N LYS A 104 11.58 5.35 13.86
CA LYS A 104 12.70 6.01 13.18
C LYS A 104 12.41 7.45 12.75
N ASN A 105 11.23 8.00 13.03
CA ASN A 105 10.78 9.30 12.50
C ASN A 105 10.85 9.39 10.95
N LEU A 106 10.48 8.30 10.26
CA LEU A 106 10.54 8.23 8.79
C LEU A 106 9.15 8.19 8.13
N LEU A 107 8.04 8.27 8.88
CA LEU A 107 6.69 8.12 8.32
C LEU A 107 6.39 9.06 7.13
N ASP A 108 6.90 10.29 7.16
CA ASP A 108 6.67 11.28 6.10
C ASP A 108 7.40 10.92 4.78
N GLN A 109 8.38 10.03 4.82
CA GLN A 109 9.07 9.51 3.64
C GLN A 109 8.34 8.32 2.99
N PHE A 110 7.36 7.74 3.69
CA PHE A 110 6.63 6.54 3.26
C PHE A 110 5.10 6.72 3.41
N PRO A 111 4.51 7.73 2.74
CA PRO A 111 3.10 8.04 2.89
C PRO A 111 2.17 6.88 2.49
N LEU A 112 2.50 6.04 1.51
CA LEU A 112 1.66 4.91 1.12
C LEU A 112 1.68 3.79 2.17
N PHE A 113 2.83 3.48 2.76
CA PHE A 113 2.89 2.53 3.89
C PHE A 113 2.11 3.06 5.09
N ARG A 114 2.28 4.35 5.39
CA ARG A 114 1.56 5.03 6.48
C ARG A 114 0.06 4.98 6.28
N ASP A 115 -0.41 5.43 5.13
CA ASP A 115 -1.83 5.54 4.81
C ASP A 115 -2.48 4.15 4.69
N ALA A 116 -1.77 3.15 4.17
CA ALA A 116 -2.25 1.77 4.14
C ALA A 116 -2.67 1.31 5.54
N TYR A 117 -1.82 1.52 6.54
CA TYR A 117 -2.13 1.19 7.93
C TYR A 117 -3.29 2.03 8.49
N LEU A 118 -3.20 3.36 8.37
CA LEU A 118 -4.21 4.26 8.94
C LEU A 118 -5.61 4.03 8.37
N ILE A 119 -5.72 3.67 7.08
CA ILE A 119 -7.00 3.32 6.45
C ILE A 119 -7.50 1.96 6.96
N CYS A 120 -6.63 0.95 7.08
CA CYS A 120 -7.02 -0.37 7.61
C CYS A 120 -7.58 -0.26 9.03
N GLU A 121 -7.01 0.63 9.85
CA GLU A 121 -7.46 0.91 11.22
C GLU A 121 -8.61 1.94 11.30
N LYS A 122 -9.11 2.40 10.14
CA LYS A 122 -10.14 3.44 10.02
C LYS A 122 -9.81 4.76 10.75
N LYS A 123 -8.52 5.07 10.90
CA LYS A 123 -8.05 6.37 11.45
C LYS A 123 -8.15 7.50 10.44
N ILE A 124 -8.08 7.17 9.14
CA ILE A 124 -8.34 8.10 8.04
C ILE A 124 -9.21 7.43 6.98
N GLU A 125 -9.96 8.22 6.23
CA GLU A 125 -10.78 7.71 5.12
C GLU A 125 -9.92 7.30 3.92
N PRO A 126 -10.31 6.27 3.14
CA PRO A 126 -9.59 5.89 1.92
C PRO A 126 -9.34 7.04 0.95
N LYS A 127 -10.25 8.02 0.88
CA LYS A 127 -10.12 9.20 0.01
C LYS A 127 -8.85 10.01 0.32
N LYS A 128 -8.38 10.02 1.57
CA LYS A 128 -7.13 10.71 1.95
C LYS A 128 -5.89 10.14 1.30
N LEU A 129 -5.92 8.88 0.85
CA LEU A 129 -4.85 8.31 0.03
C LEU A 129 -4.62 9.12 -1.25
N LEU A 130 -5.69 9.62 -1.89
CA LEU A 130 -5.60 10.37 -3.15
C LEU A 130 -5.00 11.77 -2.93
N ASP A 131 -5.40 12.43 -1.83
CA ASP A 131 -4.86 13.73 -1.43
C ASP A 131 -3.35 13.62 -1.16
N ASN A 132 -2.95 12.58 -0.41
CA ASN A 132 -1.55 12.35 -0.04
C ASN A 132 -0.69 11.89 -1.21
N LEU A 133 -1.25 11.16 -2.18
CA LEU A 133 -0.55 10.73 -3.39
C LEU A 133 -0.01 11.94 -4.17
N SER A 134 -0.76 13.04 -4.22
CA SER A 134 -0.38 14.26 -4.95
C SER A 134 0.83 14.97 -4.34
N ASN A 135 1.07 14.76 -3.04
CA ASN A 135 2.14 15.39 -2.27
C ASN A 135 3.28 14.41 -1.93
N HIS A 136 3.41 13.32 -2.69
CA HIS A 136 4.38 12.28 -2.40
C HIS A 136 5.84 12.82 -2.49
N PRO A 137 6.74 12.51 -1.54
CA PRO A 137 8.10 13.07 -1.46
C PRO A 137 8.97 12.81 -2.71
N GLU A 138 8.76 11.69 -3.41
CA GLU A 138 9.38 11.40 -4.72
C GLU A 138 9.18 12.49 -5.78
N TYR A 139 8.15 13.34 -5.68
CA TYR A 139 7.97 14.46 -6.61
C TYR A 139 8.86 15.66 -6.25
N SER A 140 9.16 15.85 -4.97
CA SER A 140 10.03 16.93 -4.48
C SER A 140 11.52 16.64 -4.71
N GLN A 141 11.91 15.38 -4.91
CA GLN A 141 13.30 14.99 -5.18
C GLN A 141 13.75 15.21 -6.64
N LYS A 142 12.91 15.80 -7.49
CA LYS A 142 13.19 16.04 -8.93
C LYS A 142 13.47 17.52 -9.27
N GLN A 143 13.86 18.35 -8.31
CA GLN A 143 14.37 19.70 -8.55
C GLN A 143 15.88 19.75 -8.34
#